data_AF-E2BR17-F1
#
_entry.id   AF-E2BR17-F1
#
_cell.length_a   1.000
_cell.length_b   1.000
_cell.length_c   1.000
_cell.angle_alpha   90.00
_cell.angle_beta   90.00
_cell.angle_gamma   90.00
#
_symmetry.space_group_name_H-M   'P 1'
#
loop_
_entity.id
_entity.type
_entity.pdbx_description
1 polymer ?
#
loop_
_entity_poly.entity_id
_entity_poly.type
_entity_poly.pdbx_seq_one_letter_code
_entity_poly.pdbx_strand_id
1 'polypeptide(L)'
;MARWNKLPALKSWMFHVEFIGLRREGTVEFYTYQVLWSIPTPAYPEPYVTVSVFFHIAASRVQPPHFPVDVTTSQQVSYVFEGHQFAHRLDMVFRPKWLYDVLDMKTMLFKTFTF
;
A
#
# COMPACT_ATOMS: atom_id res chain seq x y z
N MET A 1 -4.36 11.16 16.69
CA MET A 1 -3.76 10.39 15.57
C MET A 1 -3.32 9.03 16.08
N ALA A 2 -3.98 7.95 15.64
CA ALA A 2 -3.51 6.60 15.95
C ALA A 2 -2.18 6.37 15.24
N ARG A 3 -1.14 6.15 16.03
CA ARG A 3 0.24 5.99 15.59
C ARG A 3 0.38 4.64 14.87
N TRP A 4 0.53 4.65 13.54
CA TRP A 4 0.75 3.44 12.72
C TRP A 4 1.99 2.63 13.17
N ASN A 5 2.94 3.29 13.82
CA ASN A 5 4.13 2.71 14.45
C ASN A 5 3.86 2.00 15.80
N LYS A 6 2.59 1.79 16.19
CA LYS A 6 2.23 0.92 17.34
C LYS A 6 2.59 -0.54 17.09
N LEU A 7 2.68 -0.98 15.83
CA LEU A 7 3.20 -2.30 15.49
C LEU A 7 4.74 -2.25 15.59
N PRO A 8 5.38 -3.01 16.50
CA PRO A 8 6.82 -2.97 16.68
C PRO A 8 7.60 -3.23 15.39
N ALA A 9 7.08 -4.12 14.53
CA ALA A 9 7.65 -4.47 13.24
C ALA A 9 7.66 -3.33 12.20
N LEU A 10 6.83 -2.29 12.39
CA LEU A 10 6.74 -1.12 11.51
C LEU A 10 7.45 0.11 12.09
N LYS A 11 8.10 0.02 13.25
CA LYS A 11 8.64 1.20 13.95
C LYS A 11 9.68 2.00 13.14
N SER A 12 10.46 1.31 12.30
CA SER A 12 11.51 1.90 11.45
C SER A 12 11.02 2.24 10.03
N TRP A 13 9.83 1.82 9.66
CA TRP A 13 9.28 2.08 8.34
C TRP A 13 8.79 3.52 8.27
N MET A 14 8.92 4.15 7.10
CA MET A 14 8.26 5.40 6.74
C MET A 14 7.40 5.14 5.51
N PHE A 15 6.36 5.96 5.30
CA PHE A 15 5.55 5.87 4.10
C PHE A 15 5.14 7.23 3.55
N HIS A 16 4.92 7.26 2.23
CA HIS A 16 4.33 8.36 1.50
C HIS A 16 3.12 7.85 0.72
N VAL A 17 2.06 8.65 0.62
CA VAL A 17 0.84 8.28 -0.10
C VAL A 17 0.67 9.21 -1.29
N GLU A 18 0.49 8.63 -2.47
CA GLU A 18 0.26 9.32 -3.72
C GLU A 18 -1.05 8.85 -4.35
N PHE A 19 -1.83 9.79 -4.89
CA PHE A 19 -3.03 9.45 -5.66
C PHE A 19 -2.65 9.21 -7.11
N ILE A 20 -2.93 8.01 -7.62
CA ILE A 20 -2.54 7.58 -8.96
C ILE A 20 -3.64 7.83 -9.97
N GLY A 21 -4.91 7.68 -9.56
CA GLY A 21 -6.00 7.97 -10.47
C GLY A 21 -7.37 7.51 -10.03
N LEU A 22 -8.36 7.96 -10.80
CA LEU A 22 -9.76 7.64 -10.66
C LEU A 22 -10.26 6.98 -11.94
N ARG A 23 -10.86 5.79 -11.81
CA ARG A 23 -11.59 5.12 -12.88
C ARG A 23 -13.07 5.07 -12.53
N ARG A 24 -13.93 5.37 -13.49
CA ARG A 24 -15.39 5.28 -13.33
C ARG A 24 -15.92 4.10 -14.12
N GLU A 25 -16.75 3.28 -13.50
CA GLU A 25 -17.39 2.13 -14.17
C GLU A 25 -18.85 2.05 -13.72
N GLY A 26 -19.76 2.39 -14.64
CA GLY A 26 -21.18 2.50 -14.34
C GLY A 26 -21.44 3.45 -13.18
N THR A 27 -21.96 2.92 -12.08
CA THR A 27 -22.28 3.66 -10.86
C THR A 27 -21.20 3.57 -9.78
N VAL A 28 -20.03 3.01 -10.09
CA VAL A 28 -18.91 2.85 -9.13
C VAL A 28 -17.71 3.69 -9.57
N GLU A 29 -17.04 4.30 -8.59
CA GLU A 29 -15.78 5.02 -8.74
C GLU A 29 -14.66 4.25 -8.05
N PHE A 30 -13.59 3.99 -8.78
CA PHE A 30 -12.39 3.30 -8.30
C PHE A 30 -11.26 4.29 -8.15
N TYR A 31 -10.84 4.53 -6.91
CA TYR A 31 -9.72 5.36 -6.55
C TYR A 31 -8.49 4.48 -6.33
N THR A 32 -7.39 4.81 -7.00
CA THR A 32 -6.12 4.11 -6.83
C THR A 32 -5.12 5.01 -6.14
N TYR A 33 -4.55 4.53 -5.04
CA TYR A 33 -3.50 5.18 -4.29
C TYR A 33 -2.27 4.29 -4.27
N GLN A 34 -1.09 4.88 -4.44
CA GLN A 34 0.17 4.22 -4.19
C GLN A 34 0.66 4.64 -2.81
N VAL A 35 1.00 3.66 -1.99
CA VAL A 35 1.70 3.88 -0.72
C VAL A 35 3.12 3.38 -0.89
N LEU A 36 4.06 4.31 -0.91
CA LEU A 36 5.48 4.03 -1.01
C LEU A 36 6.07 3.86 0.38
N TRP A 37 6.55 2.66 0.68
CA TRP A 37 7.15 2.29 1.96
C TRP A 37 8.67 2.25 1.86
N SER A 38 9.36 2.66 2.92
CA SER A 38 10.81 2.62 2.99
C SER A 38 11.35 2.52 4.41
N ILE A 39 12.62 2.15 4.54
CA ILE A 39 13.36 2.17 5.82
C ILE A 39 14.60 3.08 5.64
N PRO A 40 14.51 4.37 5.99
CA PRO A 40 15.67 5.25 5.92
C PRO A 40 16.71 4.85 6.97
N THR A 41 17.98 4.98 6.63
CA THR A 41 19.11 4.76 7.56
C THR A 41 19.99 6.00 7.62
N PRO A 42 20.78 6.22 8.68
CA PRO A 42 21.70 7.35 8.73
C PRO A 42 22.69 7.39 7.54
N ALA A 43 23.10 6.22 7.05
CA ALA A 43 23.97 6.10 5.88
C ALA A 43 23.25 6.39 4.56
N TYR A 44 21.94 6.13 4.49
CA TYR A 44 21.11 6.31 3.31
C TYR A 44 19.77 6.96 3.69
N PRO A 45 19.75 8.30 3.83
CA PRO A 45 18.53 9.05 4.14
C PRO A 45 17.49 8.92 3.02
N GLU A 46 17.97 8.89 1.78
CA GLU A 46 17.20 8.50 0.60
C GLU A 46 17.37 6.98 0.38
N PRO A 47 16.32 6.18 0.58
CA PRO A 47 16.39 4.72 0.48
C PRO A 47 16.61 4.30 -0.99
N TYR A 48 17.63 3.48 -1.25
CA TYR A 48 17.85 2.90 -2.59
C TYR A 48 16.75 1.93 -3.03
N VAL A 49 16.10 1.29 -2.07
CA VAL A 49 15.02 0.35 -2.31
C VAL A 49 13.81 0.79 -1.51
N THR A 50 12.69 0.91 -2.21
CA THR A 50 11.38 1.22 -1.67
C THR A 50 10.42 0.09 -2.02
N VAL A 51 9.26 0.03 -1.36
CA VAL A 51 8.20 -0.95 -1.63
C VAL A 51 6.90 -0.21 -1.91
N SER A 52 6.35 -0.37 -3.11
CA SER A 52 5.03 0.19 -3.45
C SER A 52 3.92 -0.78 -3.10
N VAL A 53 2.89 -0.27 -2.42
CA VAL A 53 1.62 -0.98 -2.18
C VAL A 53 0.49 -0.15 -2.80
N PHE A 54 -0.23 -0.75 -3.74
CA PHE A 54 -1.34 -0.10 -4.43
C PHE A 54 -2.64 -0.42 -3.71
N PHE A 55 -3.33 0.61 -3.22
CA PHE A 55 -4.65 0.51 -2.62
C PHE A 55 -5.71 0.91 -3.65
N HIS A 56 -6.70 0.04 -3.83
CA HIS A 56 -7.86 0.29 -4.67
C HIS A 56 -9.09 0.42 -3.80
N ILE A 57 -9.79 1.56 -3.91
CA ILE A 57 -10.98 1.88 -3.13
C ILE A 57 -12.14 2.06 -4.11
N ALA A 58 -13.17 1.24 -3.95
CA ALA A 58 -14.41 1.32 -4.73
C ALA A 58 -15.49 2.06 -3.94
N ALA A 59 -16.01 3.15 -4.50
CA ALA A 59 -17.09 3.94 -3.92
C ALA A 59 -18.34 3.90 -4.83
N SER A 60 -19.50 3.62 -4.26
CA SER A 60 -20.77 3.67 -5.00
C SER A 60 -21.26 5.12 -5.14
N ARG A 61 -21.61 5.53 -6.37
CA ARG A 61 -22.21 6.84 -6.68
C ARG A 61 -23.73 6.87 -6.45
N VAL A 62 -24.36 5.71 -6.26
CA VAL A 62 -25.81 5.61 -5.97
C VAL A 62 -26.07 5.68 -4.48
N GLN A 63 -25.08 5.33 -3.66
CA GLN A 63 -25.21 5.46 -2.21
C GLN A 63 -25.18 6.94 -1.81
N PRO A 64 -26.06 7.36 -0.90
CA PRO A 64 -26.06 8.74 -0.42
C PRO A 64 -24.71 9.09 0.23
N PRO A 65 -24.22 10.34 0.11
CA PRO A 65 -22.91 10.75 0.63
C PRO A 65 -22.76 10.69 2.16
N HIS A 66 -23.87 10.53 2.88
CA HIS A 66 -23.91 10.27 4.33
C HIS A 66 -23.77 8.77 4.68
N PHE A 67 -23.86 7.90 3.67
CA PHE A 67 -23.38 6.54 3.80
C PHE A 67 -21.86 6.61 3.57
N PRO A 68 -21.03 6.39 4.61
CA PRO A 68 -19.59 6.40 4.41
C PRO A 68 -19.27 5.40 3.30
N VAL A 69 -18.35 5.76 2.39
CA VAL A 69 -17.63 4.74 1.61
C VAL A 69 -17.18 3.75 2.66
N ASP A 70 -17.78 2.57 2.68
CA ASP A 70 -17.69 1.72 3.86
C ASP A 70 -16.35 1.01 3.76
N VAL A 71 -15.30 1.73 4.17
CA VAL A 71 -13.92 1.23 4.30
C VAL A 71 -13.89 0.03 5.26
N THR A 72 -14.96 -0.21 6.02
CA THR A 72 -15.14 -1.38 6.88
C THR A 72 -15.72 -2.60 6.15
N THR A 73 -16.38 -2.42 5.00
CA THR A 73 -16.82 -3.55 4.18
C THR A 73 -15.63 -4.05 3.36
N SER A 74 -15.06 -5.21 3.72
CA SER A 74 -13.89 -5.84 3.08
C SER A 74 -14.01 -6.06 1.56
N GLN A 75 -15.18 -5.83 0.96
CA GLN A 75 -15.41 -5.88 -0.49
C GLN A 75 -15.03 -4.60 -1.25
N GLN A 76 -14.91 -3.44 -0.59
CA GLN A 76 -14.70 -2.16 -1.29
C GLN A 76 -13.23 -1.72 -1.34
N VAL A 77 -12.37 -2.27 -0.49
CA VAL A 77 -10.96 -1.90 -0.45
C VAL A 77 -10.10 -3.13 -0.63
N SER A 78 -9.18 -3.05 -1.59
CA SER A 78 -8.15 -4.04 -1.79
C SER A 78 -6.77 -3.38 -1.86
N TYR A 79 -5.74 -4.17 -1.61
CA TYR A 79 -4.36 -3.74 -1.80
C TYR A 79 -3.49 -4.81 -2.45
N VAL A 80 -2.51 -4.38 -3.24
CA VAL A 80 -1.59 -5.24 -3.99
C VAL A 80 -0.17 -4.74 -3.78
N PHE A 81 0.75 -5.63 -3.42
CA PHE A 81 2.17 -5.31 -3.36
C PHE A 81 2.76 -5.29 -4.77
N GLU A 82 3.72 -4.40 -5.02
CA GLU A 82 4.46 -4.42 -6.27
C GLU A 82 5.05 -5.80 -6.59
N GLY A 83 5.04 -6.17 -7.87
CA GLY A 83 5.50 -7.48 -8.34
C GLY A 83 4.58 -8.65 -8.00
N HIS A 84 3.49 -8.44 -7.25
CA HIS A 84 2.52 -9.49 -6.90
C HIS A 84 1.22 -9.30 -7.70
N GLN A 85 0.56 -10.42 -8.04
CA GLN A 85 -0.79 -10.42 -8.62
C GLN A 85 -1.89 -10.62 -7.56
N PHE A 86 -1.51 -10.97 -6.33
CA PHE A 86 -2.46 -11.28 -5.27
C PHE A 86 -3.05 -9.99 -4.68
N ALA A 87 -4.36 -9.82 -4.82
CA ALA A 87 -5.10 -8.72 -4.23
C ALA A 87 -5.61 -9.10 -2.83
N HIS A 88 -5.07 -8.44 -1.83
CA HIS A 88 -5.49 -8.56 -0.44
C HIS A 88 -6.74 -7.72 -0.20
N ARG A 89 -7.63 -8.21 0.67
CA ARG A 89 -8.82 -7.49 1.14
C ARG A 89 -8.64 -7.09 2.60
N LEU A 90 -9.50 -6.21 3.12
CA LEU A 90 -9.39 -5.73 4.51
C LEU A 90 -9.76 -6.76 5.58
N ASP A 91 -10.32 -7.90 5.19
CA ASP A 91 -10.45 -9.09 6.04
C ASP A 91 -9.08 -9.73 6.38
N MET A 92 -8.06 -9.41 5.59
CA MET A 92 -6.70 -9.90 5.76
C MET A 92 -5.84 -8.83 6.43
N VAL A 93 -5.48 -9.09 7.68
CA VAL A 93 -4.59 -8.22 8.47
C VAL A 93 -3.30 -7.98 7.69
N PHE A 94 -2.98 -6.71 7.46
CA PHE A 94 -1.75 -6.30 6.81
C PHE A 94 -0.54 -6.81 7.60
N ARG A 95 0.27 -7.69 7.00
CA ARG A 95 1.45 -8.27 7.64
C ARG A 95 2.71 -7.50 7.22
N PRO A 96 3.44 -6.88 8.16
CA PRO A 96 4.72 -6.22 7.87
C PRO A 96 5.73 -7.12 7.17
N LYS A 97 5.65 -8.45 7.37
CA LYS A 97 6.49 -9.44 6.69
C LYS A 97 6.45 -9.29 5.16
N TRP A 98 5.29 -9.01 4.56
CA TRP A 98 5.19 -8.86 3.10
C TRP A 98 5.97 -7.67 2.57
N LEU A 99 6.07 -6.58 3.35
CA LEU A 99 6.94 -5.44 2.99
C LEU A 99 8.41 -5.86 3.00
N TYR A 100 8.85 -6.59 4.04
CA TYR A 100 10.23 -7.09 4.11
C TYR A 100 10.54 -8.07 2.98
N ASP A 101 9.62 -8.99 2.67
CA ASP A 101 9.82 -9.97 1.60
C ASP A 101 10.04 -9.27 0.23
N VAL A 102 9.24 -8.24 -0.10
CA VAL A 102 9.44 -7.43 -1.33
C VAL A 102 10.75 -6.64 -1.29
N LEU A 103 11.06 -6.01 -0.15
CA LEU A 103 12.28 -5.22 0.05
C LEU A 103 13.53 -6.08 -0.13
N ASP A 104 13.56 -7.26 0.48
CA ASP A 104 14.68 -8.21 0.41
C ASP A 104 14.87 -8.74 -1.00
N MET A 105 13.77 -9.08 -1.71
CA MET A 105 13.83 -9.48 -3.12
C MET A 105 14.45 -8.39 -3.99
N LYS A 106 14.00 -7.13 -3.88
CA LYS A 106 14.55 -6.02 -4.66
C LYS A 106 16.00 -5.72 -4.28
N THR A 107 16.34 -5.81 -3.00
CA THR A 107 17.71 -5.62 -2.51
C THR A 107 18.64 -6.70 -3.06
N MET A 108 18.20 -7.95 -3.10
CA MET A 108 18.97 -9.06 -3.67
C MET A 108 19.18 -8.84 -5.17
N LEU A 109 18.13 -8.48 -5.93
CA LEU A 109 18.24 -8.15 -7.35
C LEU A 109 19.19 -6.97 -7.58
N PHE A 110 19.09 -5.90 -6.78
CA PHE A 110 19.96 -4.73 -6.92
C PHE A 110 21.43 -5.09 -6.74
N LYS A 111 21.75 -5.98 -5.80
CA LYS A 111 23.12 -6.49 -5.58
C LYS A 111 23.65 -7.37 -6.72
N THR A 112 22.77 -7.95 -7.55
CA THR A 112 23.19 -8.77 -8.70
C THR A 112 23.57 -7.95 -9.93
N PHE A 113 23.08 -6.71 -10.05
CA PHE A 113 23.47 -5.83 -11.15
C PHE A 113 24.83 -5.20 -10.86
N THR A 114 25.81 -5.45 -11.72
CA THR A 114 27.07 -4.71 -11.80
C THR A 114 26.94 -3.74 -12.97
N PHE A 115 26.94 -2.43 -12.66
CA PHE A 115 26.96 -1.37 -13.67
C PHE A 115 28.40 -0.96 -13.97
#